data_AF-A0A6M3M7W4-F1
#
_entry.id   AF-A0A6M3M7W4-F1
#
_cell.length_a   1.000
_cell.length_b   1.000
_cell.length_c   1.000
_cell.angle_alpha   90.00
_cell.angle_beta   90.00
_cell.angle_gamma   90.00
#
_symmetry.space_group_name_H-M   'P 1'
#
loop_
_entity.id
_entity.type
_entity.pdbx_description
1 polymer ?
#
loop_
_entity_poly.entity_id
_entity_poly.type
_entity_poly.pdbx_seq_one_letter_code
_entity_poly.pdbx_strand_id
1 'polypeptide(L)' 'MGKFSISYSRKVQTVMYENVTISLTREFDEDEMSPDYALKEVRDTVVKWIDAELQILRR' A
#
# COMPACT_ATOMS: atom_id res chain seq x y z
N MET A 1 1.06 -14.88 21.56
CA MET A 1 0.44 -14.44 20.30
C MET A 1 1.33 -13.36 19.74
N GLY A 2 2.02 -13.66 18.65
CA GLY A 2 2.94 -12.73 18.00
C GLY A 2 2.17 -11.76 17.11
N LYS A 3 2.59 -10.51 17.11
CA LYS A 3 2.10 -9.48 16.18
C LYS A 3 3.26 -9.03 15.33
N PHE A 4 2.98 -8.80 14.06
CA PHE A 4 3.94 -8.20 13.13
C PHE A 4 3.31 -7.04 12.38
N SER A 5 4.16 -6.13 11.91
CA SER A 5 3.72 -4.99 11.11
C SER A 5 4.37 -5.05 9.74
N ILE A 6 3.60 -4.72 8.72
CA ILE A 6 4.09 -4.55 7.36
C ILE A 6 3.90 -3.10 6.98
N SER A 7 4.99 -2.47 6.53
CA SER A 7 5.00 -1.14 5.94
C SER A 7 5.39 -1.24 4.48
N TYR A 8 4.57 -0.69 3.60
CA TYR A 8 4.86 -0.58 2.18
C TYR A 8 4.64 0.86 1.72
N SER A 9 5.67 1.42 1.09
CA SER A 9 5.67 2.80 0.59
C SER A 9 6.12 2.83 -0.85
N ARG A 10 5.44 3.64 -1.67
CA ARG A 10 5.82 3.86 -3.06
C ARG A 10 5.70 5.33 -3.43
N LYS A 11 6.77 5.86 -4.01
CA LYS A 11 6.78 7.17 -4.65
C LYS A 11 6.19 7.05 -6.05
N VAL A 12 5.25 7.94 -6.37
CA VAL A 12 4.54 8.00 -7.64
C VAL A 12 4.62 9.41 -8.17
N GLN A 13 4.93 9.54 -9.46
CA GLN A 13 4.85 10.81 -10.16
C GLN A 13 3.43 10.98 -10.70
N THR A 14 2.79 12.08 -10.35
CA THR A 14 1.46 12.43 -10.85
C THR A 14 1.57 12.93 -12.29
N VAL A 15 0.42 12.97 -12.99
CA VAL A 15 0.33 13.58 -14.33
C VAL A 15 0.61 15.09 -14.33
N MET A 16 0.52 15.74 -13.16
CA MET A 16 0.88 17.14 -12.96
C MET A 16 2.37 17.34 -12.62
N TYR A 17 3.20 16.29 -12.75
CA TYR A 17 4.62 16.25 -12.40
C TYR A 17 4.92 16.46 -10.90
N GLU A 18 3.90 16.42 -10.05
CA GLU A 18 4.08 16.39 -8.59
C GLU A 18 4.48 14.98 -8.15
N ASN A 19 5.30 14.89 -7.10
CA ASN A 19 5.67 13.60 -6.52
C ASN A 19 4.82 13.34 -5.28
N VAL A 20 4.02 12.28 -5.31
CA VAL A 20 3.24 11.82 -4.15
C VAL A 20 3.86 10.54 -3.62
N THR A 21 3.89 10.39 -2.30
CA THR A 21 4.30 9.15 -1.65
C THR A 21 3.08 8.51 -1.01
N ILE A 22 2.75 7.30 -1.44
CA ILE A 22 1.66 6.52 -0.88
C ILE A 22 2.27 5.45 0.02
N SER A 23 1.87 5.44 1.29
CA SER A 23 2.38 4.54 2.31
C SER A 23 1.23 3.88 3.06
N LEU A 24 1.37 2.59 3.35
CA LEU A 24 0.48 1.85 4.21
C LEU A 24 1.31 1.06 5.22
N THR A 25 1.02 1.28 6.50
CA THR A 25 1.50 0.46 7.61
C THR A 25 0.30 -0.21 8.25
N ARG A 26 0.37 -1.54 8.42
CA ARG A 26 -0.70 -2.32 9.04
C ARG A 26 -0.12 -3.39 9.95
N GLU A 27 -0.81 -3.64 11.06
CA GLU A 27 -0.51 -4.70 12.01
C GLU A 27 -1.33 -5.94 11.71
N PHE A 28 -0.73 -7.10 11.93
CA PHE A 28 -1.30 -8.41 11.69
C PHE A 28 -0.97 -9.35 12.86
N ASP A 29 -1.89 -10.27 13.13
CA ASP A 29 -1.68 -11.36 14.09
C ASP A 29 -1.10 -12.58 13.34
N GLU A 30 0.00 -13.14 13.86
CA GLU A 30 0.71 -14.29 13.25
C GLU A 30 -0.15 -15.54 13.16
N ASP A 31 -1.14 -15.66 14.04
CA ASP A 31 -2.07 -16.79 14.11
C ASP A 31 -3.20 -16.71 13.06
N GLU A 32 -3.50 -15.51 12.54
CA GLU A 32 -4.57 -15.28 11.57
C GLU A 32 -4.07 -15.28 10.13
N MET A 33 -2.85 -14.80 9.90
CA MET A 33 -2.35 -14.51 8.56
C MET A 33 -0.85 -14.69 8.43
N SER A 34 -0.42 -15.43 7.41
CA SER A 34 1.00 -15.55 7.08
C SER A 34 1.59 -14.21 6.64
N PRO A 35 2.87 -13.92 6.95
CA PRO A 35 3.54 -12.70 6.51
C PRO A 35 3.50 -12.47 4.99
N ASP A 36 3.60 -13.53 4.18
CA ASP A 36 3.56 -13.43 2.71
C ASP A 36 2.19 -12.95 2.21
N TYR A 37 1.11 -13.49 2.79
CA TYR A 37 -0.25 -13.07 2.44
C TYR A 37 -0.53 -11.64 2.92
N ALA A 38 -0.12 -11.30 4.14
CA ALA A 38 -0.23 -9.95 4.68
C ALA A 38 0.54 -8.93 3.81
N LEU A 39 1.74 -9.27 3.34
CA LEU A 39 2.53 -8.43 2.44
C LEU A 39 1.81 -8.20 1.12
N LYS A 40 1.25 -9.28 0.54
CA LYS A 40 0.47 -9.20 -0.69
C LYS A 40 -0.74 -8.27 -0.51
N GLU A 41 -1.48 -8.40 0.58
CA GLU A 41 -2.65 -7.56 0.87
C GLU A 41 -2.28 -6.07 0.99
N VAL A 42 -1.22 -5.76 1.75
CA VAL A 42 -0.73 -4.38 1.89
C VAL A 42 -0.30 -3.81 0.53
N ARG A 43 0.45 -4.60 -0.25
CA ARG A 43 0.89 -4.20 -1.59
C ARG A 43 -0.26 -3.95 -2.54
N ASP A 44 -1.22 -4.86 -2.62
CA ASP A 44 -2.39 -4.75 -3.51
C ASP A 44 -3.24 -3.54 -3.12
N THR A 45 -3.35 -3.24 -1.83
CA THR A 45 -4.05 -2.05 -1.33
C THR A 45 -3.37 -0.76 -1.78
N VAL A 46 -2.05 -0.66 -1.60
CA VAL A 46 -1.29 0.53 -2.05
C VAL A 46 -1.36 0.67 -3.56
N VAL A 47 -1.29 -0.40 -4.34
CA VAL A 47 -1.43 -0.34 -5.81
C VAL A 47 -2.81 0.19 -6.20
N LYS A 48 -3.90 -0.28 -5.56
CA LYS A 48 -5.25 0.24 -5.82
C LYS A 48 -5.37 1.74 -5.52
N TRP A 49 -4.73 2.21 -4.45
CA TRP A 49 -4.69 3.64 -4.14
C TRP A 49 -3.94 4.44 -5.20
N ILE A 50 -2.79 3.93 -5.65
CA ILE A 50 -2.04 4.54 -6.76
C ILE A 50 -2.91 4.64 -8.01
N ASP A 51 -3.61 3.56 -8.38
CA ASP A 51 -4.46 3.55 -9.56
C ASP A 51 -5.63 4.54 -9.43
N ALA A 52 -6.23 4.65 -8.25
CA ALA A 52 -7.29 5.62 -7.97
C ALA A 52 -6.78 7.07 -8.08
N GLU A 53 -5.63 7.38 -7.48
CA GLU A 53 -4.98 8.70 -7.59
C GLU A 53 -4.67 9.05 -9.05
N LEU A 54 -4.11 8.11 -9.81
CA LEU A 54 -3.82 8.31 -11.23
C LEU A 54 -5.09 8.46 -12.09
N GLN A 55 -6.22 7.86 -11.70
CA GLN A 55 -7.50 8.02 -12.40
C GLN A 55 -8.17 9.36 -12.09
N ILE A 56 -8.15 9.81 -10.84
CA ILE A 56 -8.71 11.12 -10.43
C ILE A 56 -8.03 12.23 -11.21
N LEU A 57 -6.71 12.14 -11.37
CA LEU A 57 -5.93 13.19 -12.05
C LEU A 57 -6.02 13.15 -13.59
N ARG A 58 -6.61 12.10 -14.17
CA ARG A 58 -6.84 11.98 -15.64
C ARG A 58 -8.17 12.57 -16.09
N ARG A 59 -9.06 12.95 -15.16
CA ARG A 59 -10.35 13.60 -15.45
C ARG A 59 -10.22 15.11 -15.31
#